data_AF-A0A1G0HRR3-F1
#
_entry.id   AF-A0A1G0HRR3-F1
#
_cell.length_a   1.000
_cell.length_b   1.000
_cell.length_c   1.000
_cell.angle_alpha   90.00
_cell.angle_beta   90.00
_cell.angle_gamma   90.00
#
_symmetry.space_group_name_H-M   'P 1'
#
loop_
_entity.id
_entity.type
_entity.pdbx_description
1 polymer ?
#
loop_
_entity_poly.entity_id
_entity_poly.type
_entity_poly.pdbx_seq_one_letter_code
_entity_poly.pdbx_strand_id
1 'polypeptide(L)'
;MLNKELHTNWKRFSEMLGDLPEAKDKQLNTLSKRYVEQNIAILNDIIALSIDNLKKLHNANTVNEIICTQAHFTTKINEKLVQSTQGFLNASLGNIADYNEWLKANCDLSTD
;
A
#
# COMPACT_ATOMS: atom_id res chain seq x y z
N MET A 1 19.79 6.26 -9.98
CA MET A 1 18.81 5.67 -10.93
C MET A 1 17.44 5.47 -10.24
N LEU A 2 17.37 4.70 -9.16
CA LEU A 2 16.12 4.40 -8.42
C LEU A 2 15.40 5.63 -7.82
N ASN A 3 16.13 6.66 -7.37
CA ASN A 3 15.49 7.88 -6.85
C ASN A 3 14.68 8.64 -7.94
N LYS A 4 15.17 8.67 -9.18
CA LYS A 4 14.46 9.28 -10.31
C LYS A 4 13.20 8.48 -10.67
N GLU A 5 13.29 7.16 -10.58
CA GLU A 5 12.15 6.27 -10.81
C GLU A 5 11.07 6.44 -9.73
N LEU A 6 11.46 6.53 -8.45
CA LEU A 6 10.55 6.84 -7.35
C LEU A 6 9.81 8.16 -7.59
N HIS A 7 10.52 9.24 -7.92
CA HIS A 7 9.88 10.53 -8.23
C HIS A 7 8.96 10.47 -9.45
N THR A 8 9.33 9.71 -10.48
CA THR A 8 8.50 9.55 -11.69
C THR A 8 7.20 8.80 -11.36
N ASN A 9 7.29 7.70 -10.61
CA ASN A 9 6.13 6.93 -10.19
C ASN A 9 5.23 7.73 -9.26
N TRP A 10 5.81 8.46 -8.30
CA TRP A 10 5.07 9.36 -7.42
C TRP A 10 4.31 10.43 -8.19
N LYS A 11 4.97 11.09 -9.17
CA LYS A 11 4.34 12.11 -10.01
C LYS A 11 3.12 11.52 -10.75
N ARG A 12 3.29 10.40 -11.44
CA ARG A 12 2.19 9.72 -12.16
C ARG A 12 1.04 9.35 -11.24
N PHE A 13 1.36 8.78 -10.07
CA PHE A 13 0.35 8.46 -9.06
C PHE A 13 -0.42 9.71 -8.63
N SER A 14 0.26 10.81 -8.32
CA SER A 14 -0.40 12.06 -7.92
C SER A 14 -1.27 12.70 -9.00
N GLU A 15 -0.87 12.59 -10.28
CA GLU A 15 -1.68 13.04 -11.42
C GLU A 15 -2.97 12.21 -11.52
N MET A 16 -2.86 10.88 -11.44
CA MET A 16 -4.03 9.99 -11.48
C MET A 16 -5.00 10.21 -10.31
N LEU A 17 -4.52 10.64 -9.14
CA LEU A 17 -5.40 11.00 -8.02
C LEU A 17 -6.26 12.23 -8.31
N GLY A 18 -5.72 13.20 -9.06
CA GLY A 18 -6.45 14.40 -9.48
C GLY A 18 -7.48 14.13 -10.58
N ASP A 19 -7.23 13.10 -11.39
CA ASP A 19 -8.04 12.75 -12.56
C ASP A 19 -9.07 11.63 -12.30
N LEU A 20 -9.37 11.32 -11.03
CA LEU A 20 -10.35 10.29 -10.71
C LEU A 20 -11.75 10.70 -11.18
N PRO A 21 -12.44 9.86 -11.97
CA PRO A 21 -13.75 10.20 -12.50
C PRO A 21 -14.78 10.28 -11.36
N GLU A 22 -15.55 11.37 -11.32
CA GLU A 22 -16.74 11.42 -10.48
C GLU A 22 -17.83 10.54 -11.09
N ALA A 23 -18.17 9.45 -10.40
CA ALA A 23 -19.32 8.64 -10.77
C ALA A 23 -20.62 9.37 -10.44
N LYS A 24 -21.67 9.10 -11.22
CA LYS A 24 -23.04 9.54 -10.87
C LYS A 24 -23.58 8.80 -9.64
N ASP A 25 -23.04 7.63 -9.36
CA ASP A 25 -23.43 6.78 -8.25
C ASP A 25 -22.66 7.14 -6.97
N LYS A 26 -23.39 7.47 -5.90
CA LYS A 26 -22.81 7.88 -4.61
C LYS A 26 -22.06 6.74 -3.90
N GLN A 27 -22.52 5.50 -4.06
CA GLN A 27 -21.87 4.32 -3.50
C GLN A 27 -20.55 4.06 -4.22
N LEU A 28 -20.53 4.16 -5.55
CA LEU A 28 -19.31 4.06 -6.34
C LEU A 28 -18.28 5.14 -5.96
N ASN A 29 -18.70 6.41 -5.84
CA ASN A 29 -17.82 7.48 -5.37
C ASN A 29 -17.25 7.20 -3.97
N THR A 30 -18.07 6.67 -3.07
CA THR A 30 -17.63 6.35 -1.70
C THR A 30 -16.60 5.22 -1.72
N LEU A 31 -16.81 4.17 -2.52
CA LEU A 31 -15.88 3.06 -2.66
C LEU A 31 -14.56 3.50 -3.31
N SER A 32 -14.61 4.26 -4.41
CA SER A 32 -13.42 4.80 -5.08
C SER A 32 -12.60 5.71 -4.16
N LYS A 33 -13.28 6.59 -3.40
CA LYS A 33 -12.60 7.46 -2.42
C LYS A 33 -11.90 6.64 -1.33
N ARG A 34 -12.57 5.65 -0.75
CA ARG A 34 -11.97 4.77 0.27
C ARG A 34 -10.79 3.98 -0.28
N TYR A 35 -10.91 3.44 -1.50
CA TYR A 35 -9.83 2.74 -2.19
C TYR A 35 -8.58 3.62 -2.29
N VAL A 36 -8.77 4.87 -2.70
CA VAL A 36 -7.70 5.85 -2.85
C VAL A 36 -7.06 6.22 -1.53
N GLU A 37 -7.87 6.54 -0.52
CA GLU A 37 -7.39 6.88 0.83
C GLU A 37 -6.55 5.75 1.43
N GLN A 38 -6.96 4.49 1.23
CA GLN A 38 -6.21 3.32 1.70
C GLN A 38 -4.89 3.12 0.96
N ASN A 39 -4.87 3.30 -0.37
CA ASN A 39 -3.64 3.23 -1.15
C ASN A 39 -2.62 4.29 -0.69
N ILE A 40 -3.09 5.53 -0.47
CA ILE A 40 -2.25 6.61 0.06
C ILE A 40 -1.72 6.26 1.45
N ALA A 41 -2.57 5.74 2.34
CA ALA A 41 -2.16 5.34 3.68
C ALA A 41 -1.06 4.26 3.66
N ILE A 42 -1.18 3.24 2.80
CA ILE A 42 -0.16 2.20 2.63
C ILE A 42 1.17 2.80 2.17
N LEU A 43 1.15 3.64 1.13
CA LEU A 43 2.36 4.27 0.61
C LEU A 43 3.02 5.15 1.67
N ASN A 44 2.22 5.92 2.43
CA ASN A 44 2.72 6.76 3.50
C ASN A 44 3.40 5.94 4.62
N ASP A 45 2.81 4.81 5.03
CA ASP A 45 3.39 3.92 6.04
C ASP A 45 4.74 3.34 5.58
N ILE A 46 4.84 2.92 4.31
CA ILE A 46 6.10 2.41 3.74
C ILE A 46 7.17 3.52 3.73
N ILE A 47 6.81 4.73 3.31
CA ILE A 47 7.72 5.88 3.29
C ILE A 47 8.18 6.23 4.70
N ALA A 48 7.27 6.29 5.67
CA ALA A 48 7.58 6.60 7.07
C ALA A 48 8.55 5.56 7.67
N LEU A 49 8.28 4.27 7.49
CA LEU A 49 9.19 3.20 7.90
C LEU A 49 10.55 3.29 7.22
N SER A 50 10.58 3.64 5.93
CA SER A 50 11.82 3.81 5.17
C SER A 50 12.67 4.97 5.72
N ILE A 51 12.03 6.08 6.08
CA ILE A 51 12.69 7.23 6.70
C ILE A 51 13.29 6.83 8.05
N ASP A 52 12.53 6.14 8.91
CA ASP A 52 13.04 5.72 10.21
C ASP A 52 14.18 4.70 10.11
N ASN A 53 14.12 3.84 9.09
CA ASN A 53 15.22 2.93 8.79
C ASN A 53 16.49 3.67 8.32
N LEU A 54 16.35 4.67 7.47
CA LEU A 54 17.48 5.51 7.02
C LEU A 54 18.11 6.28 8.19
N LYS A 55 17.30 6.79 9.13
CA LYS A 55 17.82 7.42 10.36
C LYS A 55 18.66 6.44 11.19
N LYS A 56 18.20 5.19 11.36
CA LYS A 56 18.97 4.14 12.06
C LYS A 56 20.26 3.81 11.32
N LEU A 57 20.20 3.69 10.00
CA LEU A 57 21.36 3.41 9.16
C LEU A 57 22.42 4.52 9.25
N HIS A 58 22.00 5.78 9.31
CA HIS A 58 22.92 6.92 9.50
C HIS A 58 23.71 6.87 10.81
N ASN A 59 23.18 6.20 11.83
CA ASN A 59 23.81 6.08 13.14
C ASN A 59 24.55 4.74 13.33
N ALA A 60 24.53 3.84 12.33
CA ALA A 60 25.16 2.53 12.42
C ALA A 60 26.69 2.65 12.25
N ASN A 61 27.43 2.05 13.17
CA ASN A 61 28.89 2.09 13.21
C ASN A 61 29.52 0.73 12.87
N THR A 62 28.72 -0.32 12.80
CA THR A 62 29.18 -1.69 12.55
C THR A 62 28.37 -2.36 11.45
N VAL A 63 28.99 -3.36 10.79
CA VAL A 63 28.32 -4.20 9.79
C VAL A 63 27.08 -4.89 10.39
N ASN A 64 27.18 -5.36 11.63
CA ASN A 64 26.07 -6.03 12.32
C ASN A 64 24.88 -5.09 12.54
N GLU A 65 25.12 -3.83 12.91
CA GLU A 65 24.04 -2.84 13.06
C GLU A 65 23.34 -2.55 11.74
N ILE A 66 24.08 -2.51 10.63
CA ILE A 66 23.50 -2.35 9.28
C ILE A 66 22.61 -3.55 8.95
N ILE A 67 23.09 -4.78 9.15
CA ILE A 67 22.34 -6.01 8.87
C ILE A 67 21.08 -6.09 9.75
N CYS A 68 21.21 -5.82 11.06
CA CYS A 68 20.07 -5.81 11.98
C CYS A 68 19.03 -4.75 11.60
N THR A 69 19.47 -3.57 11.18
CA THR A 69 18.59 -2.49 10.71
C THR A 69 17.82 -2.92 9.46
N GLN A 70 18.50 -3.53 8.49
CA GLN A 70 17.87 -4.10 7.29
C GLN A 70 16.84 -5.19 7.63
N ALA A 71 17.20 -6.16 8.48
CA ALA A 71 16.31 -7.24 8.89
C ALA A 71 15.07 -6.71 9.63
N HIS A 72 15.26 -5.73 10.53
CA HIS A 72 14.15 -5.10 11.23
C HIS A 72 13.19 -4.39 10.26
N PHE A 73 13.74 -3.67 9.28
CA PHE A 73 12.94 -2.98 8.26
C PHE A 73 12.13 -3.94 7.40
N THR A 74 12.73 -5.03 6.92
CA THR A 74 12.01 -6.01 6.09
C THR A 74 10.87 -6.67 6.88
N THR A 75 11.10 -7.02 8.15
CA THR A 75 10.03 -7.54 9.03
C THR A 75 8.92 -6.50 9.22
N LYS A 76 9.26 -5.24 9.53
CA LYS A 76 8.26 -4.20 9.81
C LYS A 76 7.44 -3.82 8.58
N ILE A 77 8.06 -3.75 7.40
CA ILE A 77 7.34 -3.55 6.15
C ILE A 77 6.38 -4.71 5.90
N ASN A 78 6.83 -5.96 6.06
CA ASN A 78 5.98 -7.11 5.83
C ASN A 78 4.76 -7.11 6.77
N GLU A 79 4.97 -6.87 8.06
CA GLU A 79 3.89 -6.73 9.05
C GLU A 79 2.88 -5.64 8.63
N LYS A 80 3.39 -4.47 8.21
CA LYS A 80 2.52 -3.37 7.77
C LYS A 80 1.75 -3.67 6.50
N LEU A 81 2.40 -4.26 5.49
CA LEU A 81 1.73 -4.63 4.24
C LEU A 81 0.64 -5.67 4.47
N VAL A 82 0.88 -6.66 5.33
CA VAL A 82 -0.13 -7.66 5.70
C VAL A 82 -1.31 -6.99 6.41
N GLN A 83 -1.04 -6.15 7.42
CA GLN A 83 -2.09 -5.43 8.16
C GLN A 83 -2.92 -4.52 7.24
N SER A 84 -2.27 -3.76 6.37
CA SER A 84 -2.96 -2.85 5.48
C SER A 84 -3.73 -3.57 4.37
N THR A 85 -3.19 -4.67 3.82
CA THR A 85 -3.94 -5.54 2.89
C THR A 85 -5.19 -6.10 3.57
N GLN A 86 -5.07 -6.57 4.81
CA GLN A 86 -6.22 -7.06 5.57
C GLN A 86 -7.24 -5.95 5.84
N GLY A 87 -6.78 -4.75 6.22
CA GLY A 87 -7.64 -3.59 6.43
C GLY A 87 -8.37 -3.17 5.16
N PHE A 88 -7.66 -3.18 4.03
CA PHE A 88 -8.20 -2.88 2.71
C PHE A 88 -9.33 -3.86 2.33
N LEU A 89 -9.10 -5.16 2.51
CA LEU A 89 -10.11 -6.19 2.28
C LEU A 89 -11.35 -5.97 3.16
N ASN A 90 -11.15 -5.81 4.47
CA ASN A 90 -12.24 -5.65 5.42
C ASN A 90 -13.10 -4.39 5.13
N ALA A 91 -12.48 -3.30 4.71
CA ALA A 91 -13.16 -2.03 4.47
C ALA A 91 -13.82 -1.94 3.08
N SER A 92 -13.28 -2.64 2.08
CA SER A 92 -13.83 -2.68 0.72
C SER A 92 -15.00 -3.66 0.59
N LEU A 93 -14.98 -4.75 1.37
CA LEU A 93 -15.82 -5.93 1.12
C LEU A 93 -16.80 -6.21 2.24
N GLY A 94 -17.05 -5.24 3.13
CA GLY A 94 -17.53 -5.37 4.50
C GLY A 94 -18.80 -6.20 4.82
N ASN A 95 -19.32 -7.04 3.94
CA ASN A 95 -20.34 -8.08 4.18
C ASN A 95 -20.30 -9.25 3.17
N ILE A 96 -19.19 -9.52 2.48
CA ILE A 96 -19.12 -10.69 1.60
C ILE A 96 -18.69 -11.90 2.44
N ALA A 97 -19.67 -12.69 2.86
CA ALA A 97 -19.48 -13.85 3.73
C ALA A 97 -18.55 -14.93 3.14
N ASP A 98 -18.50 -15.03 1.81
CA ASP A 98 -17.55 -15.88 1.09
C ASP A 98 -16.83 -15.07 0.00
N TYR A 99 -15.79 -14.35 0.42
CA TYR A 99 -15.02 -13.46 -0.45
C TYR A 99 -14.43 -14.18 -1.66
N ASN A 100 -13.93 -15.39 -1.46
CA ASN A 100 -13.32 -16.16 -2.53
C ASN A 100 -14.35 -16.60 -3.57
N GLU A 101 -15.56 -16.97 -3.15
CA GLU A 101 -16.66 -17.27 -4.08
C GLU A 101 -17.16 -16.02 -4.81
N TRP A 102 -17.33 -14.89 -4.10
CA TRP A 102 -17.73 -13.64 -4.74
C TRP A 102 -16.69 -13.16 -5.75
N LEU A 103 -15.40 -13.26 -5.41
CA LEU A 103 -14.31 -12.97 -6.34
C LEU A 103 -14.41 -13.85 -7.58
N LYS A 104 -14.52 -15.18 -7.44
CA LYS A 104 -14.65 -16.08 -8.59
C LYS A 104 -15.87 -15.77 -9.46
N ALA A 105 -16.97 -15.33 -8.85
CA ALA A 105 -18.21 -15.04 -9.55
C ALA A 105 -18.24 -13.65 -10.23
N ASN A 106 -17.47 -12.67 -9.72
CA ASN A 106 -17.59 -11.25 -10.13
C ASN A 106 -16.29 -10.62 -10.62
N CYS A 107 -15.15 -11.24 -10.35
CA CYS A 107 -13.84 -10.82 -10.80
C CYS A 107 -13.24 -11.98 -11.60
N ASP A 108 -12.82 -11.71 -12.83
CA ASP A 108 -12.14 -12.70 -13.67
C ASP A 108 -10.70 -12.92 -13.15
N LEU A 109 -10.61 -13.49 -11.95
CA LEU A 109 -9.39 -13.85 -11.23
C LEU A 109 -9.10 -15.33 -11.44
N SER A 110 -9.53 -15.91 -12.56
CA SER A 110 -9.05 -17.22 -13.00
C SER A 110 -7.56 -17.11 -13.29
N THR A 111 -6.75 -17.21 -12.24
CA THR A 111 -5.39 -17.68 -12.32
C THR A 111 -5.47 -19.18 -12.57
N ASP A 112 -5.27 -19.56 -13.83
CA ASP A 112 -4.46 -20.75 -14.11
C ASP A 112 -3.03 -20.53 -13.60
#